data_AF-A0A931HWC7-F1
#
_entry.id   AF-A0A931HWC7-F1
#
_cell.length_a   1.000
_cell.length_b   1.000
_cell.length_c   1.000
_cell.angle_alpha   90.00
_cell.angle_beta   90.00
_cell.angle_gamma   90.00
#
_symmetry.space_group_name_H-M   'P 1'
#
loop_
_entity.id
_entity.type
_entity.pdbx_description
1 polymer ?
#
loop_
_entity_poly.entity_id
_entity_poly.type
_entity_poly.pdbx_seq_one_letter_code
_entity_poly.pdbx_strand_id
1 'polypeptide(L)'
;MILLYILTGTLSLLLLNDFYKRSFLKPFNPSAVSDDFCIIDIRDYISAHRSPYPGAENIPLSYLSRALNERFECPKEILLVTDDKRGAKIAAKMIKKKQNKPVYYVQS
;
A
#
# COMPACT_ATOMS: atom_id res chain seq x y z
N MET A 1 -28.97 19.58 -22.54
CA MET A 1 -27.69 19.19 -23.18
C MET A 1 -26.47 19.71 -22.42
N ILE A 2 -26.28 21.03 -22.29
CA ILE A 2 -25.09 21.61 -21.60
C ILE A 2 -24.92 21.10 -20.16
N LEU A 3 -25.99 21.08 -19.36
CA LEU A 3 -25.97 20.56 -17.99
C LEU A 3 -25.56 19.08 -17.91
N LEU A 4 -25.94 18.28 -18.90
CA LEU A 4 -25.59 16.86 -18.98
C LEU A 4 -24.08 16.69 -19.22
N TYR A 5 -23.49 17.50 -20.11
CA TYR A 5 -22.05 17.50 -20.38
C TYR A 5 -21.22 17.94 -19.16
N ILE A 6 -21.71 18.92 -18.40
CA ILE A 6 -21.05 19.36 -17.16
C ILE A 6 -21.09 18.24 -16.12
N LEU A 7 -22.23 17.55 -15.98
CA LEU A 7 -22.38 16.47 -15.01
C LEU A 7 -21.49 15.25 -15.36
N THR A 8 -21.43 14.86 -16.63
CA THR A 8 -20.56 13.76 -17.08
C THR A 8 -19.09 14.13 -17.02
N GLY A 9 -18.74 15.38 -17.35
CA GLY A 9 -17.38 15.90 -17.23
C GLY A 9 -16.87 15.89 -15.79
N THR A 10 -17.66 16.41 -14.85
CA THR A 10 -17.32 16.43 -13.41
C THR A 10 -17.20 15.02 -12.82
N LEU A 11 -18.13 14.11 -13.15
CA LEU A 11 -18.06 12.72 -12.72
C LEU A 11 -16.80 12.02 -13.26
N SER A 12 -16.47 12.22 -14.53
CA SER A 12 -15.27 11.65 -15.15
C SER A 12 -13.99 12.15 -14.46
N LEU A 13 -13.93 13.44 -14.13
CA LEU A 13 -12.79 14.06 -13.43
C LEU A 13 -12.60 13.49 -12.02
N LEU A 14 -13.70 13.27 -11.29
CA LEU A 14 -13.67 12.64 -9.96
C LEU A 14 -13.18 11.19 -10.04
N LEU A 15 -13.65 10.41 -11.02
CA LEU A 15 -13.23 9.02 -11.23
C LEU A 15 -11.74 8.92 -11.60
N LEU A 16 -11.26 9.81 -12.48
CA LEU A 16 -9.84 9.85 -12.85
C LEU A 16 -8.93 10.21 -11.66
N ASN A 17 -9.35 11.15 -10.82
CA ASN A 17 -8.61 11.53 -9.62
C ASN A 17 -8.53 10.37 -8.60
N ASP A 18 -9.64 9.67 -8.36
CA ASP A 18 -9.65 8.49 -7.48
C ASP A 18 -8.74 7.38 -8.04
N PHE A 19 -8.81 7.12 -9.35
CA PHE A 19 -7.96 6.15 -10.02
C PHE A 19 -6.46 6.50 -9.91
N TYR A 20 -6.11 7.78 -10.09
CA TYR A 20 -4.73 8.26 -9.97
C TYR A 20 -4.19 8.08 -8.54
N LYS A 21 -4.96 8.48 -7.52
CA LYS A 21 -4.59 8.32 -6.10
C LYS A 21 -4.39 6.86 -5.70
N ARG A 22 -5.20 5.94 -6.24
CA ARG A 22 -5.06 4.51 -5.99
C ARG A 22 -3.80 3.93 -6.64
N SER A 23 -3.47 4.39 -7.85
CA SER A 23 -2.35 3.85 -8.65
C SER A 23 -0.98 4.37 -8.21
N PHE A 24 -0.91 5.55 -7.61
CA PHE A 24 0.37 6.13 -7.19
C PHE A 24 0.89 5.50 -5.89
N LEU A 25 2.08 4.90 -5.96
CA LEU A 25 2.87 4.46 -4.81
C LEU A 25 3.85 5.57 -4.44
N LYS A 26 3.91 5.92 -3.16
CA LYS A 26 4.90 6.88 -2.67
C LYS A 26 6.15 6.09 -2.21
N PRO A 27 7.35 6.37 -2.74
CA PRO A 27 8.57 5.82 -2.17
C PRO A 27 8.74 6.37 -0.74
N PHE A 28 9.21 5.53 0.18
CA PHE A 28 9.50 5.94 1.56
C PHE A 28 10.83 6.69 1.63
N ASN A 29 10.88 7.80 2.37
CA ASN A 29 12.11 8.53 2.68
C ASN A 29 12.49 8.30 4.16
N PRO A 30 13.64 7.65 4.46
CA PRO A 30 14.02 7.26 5.82
C PRO A 30 14.20 8.43 6.82
N SER A 31 14.34 9.67 6.34
CA SER A 31 14.45 10.84 7.21
C SER A 31 13.17 11.16 8.00
N ALA A 32 12.10 10.37 7.81
CA ALA A 32 10.80 10.51 8.47
C ALA A 32 10.33 9.20 9.11
N VAL A 33 11.23 8.39 9.68
CA VAL A 33 10.84 7.28 10.57
C VAL A 33 10.28 7.88 11.86
N SER A 34 9.02 8.27 11.80
CA SER A 34 8.15 8.46 12.95
C SER A 34 7.64 7.08 13.39
N ASP A 35 7.32 6.91 14.68
CA ASP A 35 6.62 5.75 15.24
C ASP A 35 5.20 5.52 14.64
N ASP A 36 4.83 6.23 13.58
CA ASP A 36 3.49 6.31 13.00
C ASP A 36 3.21 5.35 11.84
N PHE A 37 4.06 4.33 11.63
CA PHE A 37 3.86 3.32 10.58
C PHE A 37 3.59 1.91 11.12
N CYS A 38 2.67 1.19 10.48
CA CYS A 38 2.70 -0.27 10.50
C CYS A 38 3.64 -0.76 9.41
N ILE A 39 4.70 -1.44 9.82
CA ILE A 39 5.71 -1.94 8.91
C ILE A 39 5.37 -3.39 8.58
N ILE A 40 5.12 -3.67 7.30
CA ILE A 40 4.81 -5.01 6.81
C ILE A 40 5.89 -5.43 5.85
N ASP A 41 6.56 -6.54 6.16
CA ASP A 41 7.53 -7.15 5.27
C ASP A 41 6.84 -8.18 4.39
N ILE A 42 6.73 -7.90 3.09
CA ILE A 42 6.05 -8.75 2.12
C ILE A 42 6.99 -9.71 1.38
N ARG A 43 8.29 -9.72 1.75
CA ARG A 43 9.27 -10.68 1.23
C ARG A 43 8.95 -12.08 1.72
N ASP A 44 9.55 -13.07 1.06
CA ASP A 44 9.44 -14.45 1.52
C ASP A 44 10.07 -14.62 2.91
N TYR A 45 9.63 -15.66 3.63
CA TYR A 45 10.08 -15.91 5.00
C TYR A 45 11.60 -16.07 5.12
N ILE A 46 12.27 -16.67 4.13
CA ILE A 46 13.72 -16.92 4.20
C ILE A 46 14.47 -15.60 4.12
N SER A 47 14.10 -14.74 3.17
CA SER A 47 14.70 -13.42 2.99
C SER A 47 14.46 -12.52 4.20
N ALA A 48 13.22 -12.46 4.69
CA ALA A 48 12.86 -11.68 5.88
C ALA A 48 13.53 -12.21 7.16
N HIS A 49 13.69 -13.52 7.31
CA HIS A 49 14.35 -14.11 8.47
C HIS A 49 15.88 -13.87 8.47
N ARG A 50 16.52 -13.92 7.29
CA ARG A 50 17.96 -13.69 7.15
C ARG A 50 18.35 -12.23 7.34
N SER A 51 17.51 -11.30 6.88
CA SER A 51 17.73 -9.86 6.98
C SER A 51 16.44 -9.19 7.46
N PRO A 52 16.11 -9.32 8.76
CA PRO A 52 14.86 -8.79 9.29
C PRO A 52 14.84 -7.27 9.26
N TYR A 53 13.72 -6.72 8.81
CA TYR A 53 13.51 -5.28 8.88
C TYR A 53 13.00 -4.90 10.28
N PRO A 54 13.63 -3.95 10.98
CA PRO A 54 13.26 -3.60 12.35
C PRO A 54 11.79 -3.21 12.49
N GLY A 55 11.08 -3.82 13.45
CA GLY A 55 9.67 -3.54 13.73
C GLY A 55 8.69 -4.02 12.67
N ALA A 56 9.14 -4.75 11.64
CA ALA A 56 8.28 -5.28 10.60
C ALA A 56 7.62 -6.60 11.00
N GLU A 57 6.33 -6.73 10.71
CA GLU A 57 5.65 -8.02 10.70
C GLU A 57 5.83 -8.66 9.31
N ASN A 58 6.42 -9.87 9.25
CA ASN A 58 6.55 -10.57 7.98
C ASN A 58 5.23 -11.24 7.59
N ILE A 59 4.61 -10.70 6.53
CA ILE A 59 3.43 -11.25 5.89
C ILE A 59 3.76 -11.37 4.40
N PRO A 60 4.32 -12.51 3.96
CA PRO A 60 4.74 -12.67 2.57
C PRO A 60 3.60 -12.35 1.60
N LEU A 61 3.94 -11.80 0.43
CA LEU A 61 2.95 -11.33 -0.54
C LEU A 61 1.86 -12.36 -0.87
N SER A 62 2.21 -13.65 -0.90
CA SER A 62 1.28 -14.76 -1.14
C SER A 62 0.22 -14.93 -0.04
N TYR A 63 0.54 -14.58 1.21
CA TYR A 63 -0.34 -14.66 2.38
C TYR A 63 -1.05 -13.34 2.70
N LEU A 64 -0.59 -12.22 2.14
CA LEU A 64 -1.09 -10.88 2.45
C LEU A 64 -2.61 -10.74 2.29
N SER A 65 -3.19 -11.25 1.20
CA SER A 65 -4.65 -11.17 0.96
C SER A 65 -5.45 -11.83 2.08
N ARG A 66 -4.98 -12.98 2.58
CA ARG A 66 -5.62 -13.72 3.67
C ARG A 66 -5.51 -12.95 4.98
N ALA A 67 -4.31 -12.48 5.32
CA ALA A 67 -4.07 -11.67 6.52
C ALA A 67 -4.94 -10.40 6.54
N LEU A 68 -5.09 -9.73 5.40
CA LEU A 68 -5.94 -8.54 5.24
C LEU A 68 -7.43 -8.80 5.48
N ASN A 69 -7.91 -10.03 5.29
CA ASN A 69 -9.30 -10.39 5.52
C ASN A 69 -9.57 -10.84 6.96
N GLU A 70 -8.59 -11.47 7.60
CA GLU A 70 -8.80 -12.14 8.88
C GLU A 70 -8.40 -11.29 10.09
N ARG A 71 -7.30 -10.53 10.00
CA ARG A 71 -6.62 -10.02 11.21
C ARG A 71 -6.03 -8.61 11.08
N PHE A 72 -6.10 -7.99 9.91
CA PHE A 72 -5.32 -6.78 9.67
C PHE A 72 -6.03 -5.51 10.17
N GLU A 73 -5.75 -5.13 11.41
CA GLU A 73 -6.15 -3.87 12.03
C GLU A 73 -4.93 -2.97 12.24
N CYS A 74 -4.55 -2.21 11.21
CA CYS A 74 -3.54 -1.18 11.33
C CYS A 74 -4.22 0.20 11.28
N PRO A 75 -4.28 0.98 12.37
CA PRO A 75 -4.84 2.33 12.34
C PRO A 75 -3.91 3.35 11.65
N LYS A 76 -2.60 3.08 11.67
CA LYS A 76 -1.51 3.93 11.17
C LYS A 76 -1.33 3.89 9.64
N GLU A 77 -0.41 4.69 9.11
CA GLU A 77 0.04 4.56 7.71
C GLU A 77 0.82 3.26 7.53
N ILE A 78 0.91 2.73 6.30
CA ILE A 78 1.55 1.43 6.04
C ILE A 78 2.84 1.61 5.27
N LEU A 79 3.93 1.03 5.79
CA LEU A 79 5.21 0.91 5.11
C LEU A 79 5.42 -0.54 4.67
N LEU A 80 5.59 -0.76 3.37
CA LEU A 80 5.90 -2.06 2.79
C LEU A 80 7.40 -2.24 2.62
N VAL A 81 7.94 -3.32 3.17
CA VAL A 81 9.31 -3.80 2.88
C VAL A 81 9.21 -4.88 1.82
N THR A 82 9.96 -4.75 0.72
CA THR A 82 9.81 -5.60 -0.47
C THR A 82 11.14 -5.81 -1.18
N ASP A 83 11.28 -6.92 -1.90
CA ASP A 83 12.44 -7.17 -2.77
C ASP A 83 12.41 -6.30 -4.03
N ASP A 84 11.20 -5.93 -4.48
CA ASP A 84 11.01 -5.19 -5.73
C ASP A 84 9.76 -4.29 -5.75
N LYS A 85 9.74 -3.36 -6.72
CA LYS A 85 8.66 -2.39 -6.91
C LYS A 85 7.34 -3.02 -7.38
N ARG A 86 7.38 -4.17 -8.07
CA ARG A 86 6.20 -4.89 -8.55
C ARG A 86 5.46 -5.52 -7.36
N GLY A 87 6.17 -6.14 -6.42
CA GLY A 87 5.63 -6.65 -5.16
C GLY A 87 4.93 -5.54 -4.37
N ALA A 88 5.59 -4.40 -4.18
CA ALA A 88 4.97 -3.22 -3.54
C ALA A 88 3.69 -2.76 -4.25
N LYS A 89 3.64 -2.75 -5.59
CA LYS A 89 2.42 -2.38 -6.34
C LYS A 89 1.26 -3.33 -6.07
N ILE A 90 1.54 -4.63 -6.08
CA ILE A 90 0.51 -5.66 -5.86
C ILE A 90 -0.02 -5.56 -4.42
N ALA A 91 0.88 -5.51 -3.44
CA ALA A 91 0.51 -5.38 -2.03
C ALA A 91 -0.27 -4.09 -1.75
N ALA A 92 0.20 -2.94 -2.23
CA ALA A 92 -0.51 -1.68 -2.03
C ALA A 92 -1.89 -1.68 -2.68
N LYS A 93 -2.08 -2.33 -3.84
CA LYS A 93 -3.40 -2.50 -4.45
C LYS A 93 -4.34 -3.31 -3.56
N MET A 94 -3.85 -4.40 -2.96
CA MET A 94 -4.64 -5.23 -2.03
C MET A 94 -5.05 -4.44 -0.78
N ILE A 95 -4.10 -3.71 -0.18
CA ILE A 95 -4.30 -2.90 1.02
C ILE A 95 -5.25 -1.72 0.76
N LYS A 96 -5.01 -0.94 -0.30
CA LYS A 96 -5.85 0.21 -0.67
C LYS A 96 -7.28 -0.21 -0.98
N LYS A 97 -7.50 -1.39 -1.58
CA LYS A 97 -8.83 -1.94 -1.82
C LYS A 97 -9.61 -2.17 -0.51
N LYS A 98 -8.91 -2.47 0.58
CA LYS A 98 -9.51 -2.76 1.90
C LYS A 98 -9.68 -1.54 2.77
N GLN A 99 -8.67 -0.68 2.86
CA GLN A 99 -8.62 0.39 3.87
C GLN A 99 -8.46 1.80 3.29
N ASN A 100 -8.32 1.94 1.97
CA ASN A 100 -8.09 3.21 1.26
C ASN A 100 -7.01 4.10 1.91
N LYS A 101 -5.96 3.48 2.49
CA LYS A 101 -4.88 4.18 3.19
C LYS A 101 -3.69 4.50 2.28
N PRO A 102 -2.90 5.55 2.60
CA PRO A 102 -1.61 5.74 1.98
C PRO A 102 -0.70 4.55 2.30
N VAL A 103 -0.01 4.07 1.26
CA VAL A 103 0.93 2.97 1.34
C VAL A 103 2.26 3.43 0.76
N TYR A 104 3.30 3.29 1.56
CA TYR A 104 4.68 3.59 1.22
C TYR A 104 5.44 2.29 0.99
N TYR A 105 6.60 2.36 0.34
CA TYR A 105 7.45 1.19 0.19
C TYR A 105 8.93 1.55 0.32
N VAL A 106 9.69 0.58 0.82
CA VAL A 106 11.15 0.55 0.86
C VAL A 106 11.62 -0.78 0.27
N GLN A 107 12.70 -0.74 -0.50
CA GLN A 107 13.34 -1.93 -1.06
C GLN A 107 14.51 -2.32 -0.15
N SER A 108 14.56 -3.57 0.30
CA SER A 108 15.56 -4.05 1.26
C SER A 108 15.89 -5.52 1.09
#